data_AF-A0A1S3I7V9-F1
#
_entry.id   AF-A0A1S3I7V9-F1
#
_cell.length_a   1.000
_cell.length_b   1.000
_cell.length_c   1.000
_cell.angle_alpha   90.00
_cell.angle_beta   90.00
_cell.angle_gamma   90.00
#
_symmetry.space_group_name_H-M   'P 1'
#
loop_
_entity.id
_entity.type
_entity.pdbx_description
1 polymer ?
#
loop_
_entity_poly.entity_id
_entity_poly.type
_entity_poly.pdbx_seq_one_letter_code
_entity_poly.pdbx_strand_id
1 'polypeptide(L)'
;MGSIPLIPFISLQFVHINGLRLICRAHQLVHDGYKFMFDEKLVTVWSAPNYCYRCGNVAATLSFSDAETKEAKIFHAVPDSERVIPPRTTTPYFL
;
A
#
# COMPACT_ATOMS: atom_id res chain seq x y z
N MET A 1 0.04 33.76 1.16
CA MET A 1 0.95 32.67 1.56
C MET A 1 0.16 31.38 1.48
N GLY A 2 0.41 30.56 0.46
CA GLY A 2 -0.35 29.32 0.23
C GLY A 2 -0.11 28.34 1.37
N SER A 3 -1.18 27.82 1.95
CA SER A 3 -1.12 26.75 2.94
C SER A 3 -0.41 25.54 2.32
N ILE A 4 0.78 25.23 2.82
CA ILE A 4 1.42 23.95 2.53
C ILE A 4 0.42 22.87 3.01
N PRO A 5 0.05 21.89 2.15
CA PRO A 5 -0.90 20.89 2.57
C PRO A 5 -0.36 20.15 3.81
N LEU A 6 -1.20 20.07 4.85
CA LEU A 6 -0.82 19.62 6.19
C LEU A 6 -0.18 18.21 6.19
N ILE A 7 -0.67 17.32 5.32
CA ILE A 7 -0.24 15.92 5.25
C ILE A 7 1.21 15.76 4.74
N PRO A 8 1.63 16.38 3.61
CA PRO A 8 3.02 16.40 3.20
C PRO A 8 3.95 16.94 4.29
N PHE A 9 3.58 18.05 4.94
CA PHE A 9 4.41 18.66 5.98
C PHE A 9 4.65 17.70 7.16
N ILE A 10 3.58 17.11 7.72
CA ILE A 10 3.69 16.17 8.85
C ILE A 10 4.50 14.93 8.45
N SER A 11 4.28 14.38 7.27
CA SER A 11 4.99 13.19 6.80
C SER A 11 6.50 13.45 6.68
N LEU A 12 6.88 14.58 6.08
CA LEU A 12 8.28 14.97 5.92
C LEU A 12 8.95 15.29 7.28
N GLN A 13 8.26 16.00 8.17
CA GLN A 13 8.73 16.27 9.53
C GLN A 13 8.95 14.98 10.31
N PHE A 14 8.00 14.04 10.28
CA PHE A 14 8.12 12.76 10.98
C PHE A 14 9.31 11.94 10.47
N VAL A 15 9.47 11.85 9.15
CA VAL A 15 10.61 11.18 8.53
C VAL A 15 11.94 11.79 8.99
N HIS A 16 12.04 13.13 9.00
CA HIS A 16 13.24 13.84 9.42
C HIS A 16 13.56 13.64 10.91
N ILE A 17 12.61 13.90 11.80
CA ILE A 17 12.80 13.83 13.26
C ILE A 17 13.26 12.43 13.70
N ASN A 18 12.76 11.39 13.04
CA ASN A 18 13.06 10.00 13.41
C ASN A 18 14.21 9.39 12.58
N GLY A 19 14.88 10.17 11.72
CA GLY A 19 15.96 9.65 10.87
C GLY A 19 15.51 8.55 9.92
N LEU A 20 14.25 8.55 9.50
CA LEU A 20 13.70 7.56 8.58
C LEU A 20 13.98 7.97 7.13
N ARG A 21 13.89 6.99 6.23
CA ARG A 21 14.02 7.23 4.78
C ARG A 21 12.68 7.22 4.05
N LEU A 22 11.74 6.40 4.54
CA LEU A 22 10.47 6.10 3.88
C LEU A 22 9.43 5.65 4.91
N ILE A 23 8.19 6.13 4.76
CA ILE A 23 7.01 5.56 5.41
C ILE A 23 6.36 4.60 4.42
N CYS A 24 6.30 3.30 4.76
CA CYS A 24 5.55 2.30 4.00
C CYS A 24 4.23 1.97 4.70
N ARG A 25 3.09 2.05 3.98
CA ARG A 25 1.75 1.90 4.57
C ARG A 25 0.77 1.23 3.60
N ALA A 26 -0.27 0.53 4.09
CA ALA A 26 -1.29 -0.14 3.26
C ALA A 26 -2.68 0.55 3.12
N HIS A 27 -3.67 0.23 3.97
CA HIS A 27 -5.00 0.86 4.27
C HIS A 27 -5.82 1.59 3.17
N GLN A 28 -5.26 2.45 2.34
CA GLN A 28 -5.97 3.15 1.25
C GLN A 28 -5.79 2.38 -0.05
N LEU A 29 -6.90 2.12 -0.73
CA LEU A 29 -6.89 1.50 -2.05
C LEU A 29 -6.07 2.36 -3.03
N VAL A 30 -5.15 1.72 -3.73
CA VAL A 30 -4.42 2.30 -4.87
C VAL A 30 -4.65 1.41 -6.07
N HIS A 31 -5.14 1.99 -7.16
CA HIS A 31 -5.55 1.22 -8.34
C HIS A 31 -4.37 0.47 -8.98
N ASP A 32 -3.19 1.10 -8.97
CA ASP A 32 -1.95 0.58 -9.57
C ASP A 32 -1.15 -0.33 -8.61
N GLY A 33 -1.76 -0.74 -7.49
CA GLY A 33 -1.12 -1.59 -6.49
C GLY A 33 -0.13 -0.88 -5.57
N TYR A 34 0.54 0.19 -6.01
CA TYR A 34 1.33 1.05 -5.12
C TYR A 34 1.43 2.49 -5.63
N LYS A 35 1.71 3.45 -4.74
CA LYS A 35 1.90 4.86 -5.09
C LYS A 35 2.85 5.56 -4.14
N PHE A 36 3.92 6.15 -4.69
CA PHE A 36 4.79 7.06 -3.97
C PHE A 36 4.18 8.47 -3.91
N MET A 37 4.39 9.14 -2.79
CA MET A 37 3.91 10.49 -2.48
C MET A 37 4.97 11.25 -1.69
N PHE A 38 4.86 12.58 -1.72
CA PHE A 38 5.68 13.48 -0.92
C PHE A 38 7.19 13.25 -1.13
N ASP A 39 7.65 13.40 -2.37
CA ASP A 39 9.07 13.23 -2.75
C ASP A 39 9.59 11.82 -2.40
N GLU A 40 8.78 10.81 -2.72
CA GLU A 40 9.02 9.39 -2.40
C GLU A 40 9.26 9.08 -0.91
N LYS A 41 8.92 9.99 0.01
CA LYS A 41 9.05 9.76 1.46
C LYS A 41 7.89 8.98 2.06
N LEU A 42 6.82 8.78 1.30
CA LEU A 42 5.70 7.93 1.69
C LEU A 42 5.27 7.05 0.50
N VAL A 43 5.06 5.77 0.76
CA VAL A 43 4.51 4.82 -0.22
C VAL A 43 3.29 4.12 0.34
N THR A 44 2.21 4.17 -0.43
CA THR A 44 1.06 3.30 -0.20
C THR A 44 1.24 2.01 -1.02
N VAL A 45 1.12 0.84 -0.38
CA VAL A 45 1.17 -0.47 -1.04
C VAL A 45 -0.12 -1.22 -0.78
N TRP A 46 -0.73 -1.76 -1.82
CA TRP A 46 -2.00 -2.45 -1.79
C TRP A 46 -1.86 -3.86 -2.35
N SER A 47 -2.14 -4.88 -1.54
CA SER A 47 -1.84 -6.28 -1.87
C SER A 47 -3.08 -7.15 -2.14
N ALA A 48 -4.26 -6.55 -2.29
CA ALA A 48 -5.52 -7.27 -2.55
C ALA A 48 -6.06 -6.94 -3.95
N PRO A 49 -5.75 -7.72 -5.00
CA PRO A 49 -6.17 -7.40 -6.35
C PRO A 49 -7.69 -7.58 -6.49
N ASN A 50 -8.31 -6.78 -7.36
CA ASN A 50 -9.75 -6.70 -7.52
C ASN A 50 -10.50 -6.64 -6.17
N TYR A 51 -10.19 -5.62 -5.37
CA TYR A 51 -10.69 -5.49 -4.02
C TYR A 51 -12.22 -5.54 -3.98
N CYS A 52 -12.74 -6.30 -3.01
CA CYS A 52 -14.16 -6.64 -2.87
C CYS A 52 -14.82 -7.17 -4.16
N TYR A 53 -14.03 -7.69 -5.12
CA TYR A 53 -14.49 -8.16 -6.42
C TYR A 53 -15.18 -7.11 -7.28
N ARG A 54 -14.89 -5.82 -7.03
CA ARG A 54 -15.58 -4.68 -7.64
C ARG A 54 -14.65 -3.60 -8.14
N CYS A 55 -13.48 -3.44 -7.52
CA CYS A 55 -12.63 -2.29 -7.76
C CYS A 55 -11.72 -2.43 -8.99
N GLY A 56 -11.48 -3.65 -9.48
CA GLY A 56 -10.63 -3.88 -10.66
C GLY A 56 -9.16 -3.46 -10.51
N ASN A 57 -8.71 -3.09 -9.31
CA ASN A 57 -7.33 -2.67 -9.05
C ASN A 57 -6.36 -3.85 -9.20
N VAL A 58 -5.11 -3.54 -9.57
CA VAL A 58 -3.99 -4.47 -9.42
C VAL A 58 -3.48 -4.45 -7.98
N ALA A 59 -2.62 -5.39 -7.65
CA ALA A 59 -1.97 -5.47 -6.35
C ALA A 59 -0.45 -5.45 -6.49
N ALA A 60 0.23 -5.08 -5.42
CA ALA A 60 1.68 -5.04 -5.35
C ALA A 60 2.21 -5.58 -4.02
N THR A 61 3.44 -6.08 -4.07
CA THR A 61 4.34 -6.17 -2.93
C THR A 61 5.54 -5.25 -3.15
N LEU A 62 6.04 -4.60 -2.11
CA LEU A 62 7.29 -3.82 -2.18
C LEU A 62 8.40 -4.60 -1.49
N SER A 63 9.36 -5.08 -2.26
CA SER A 63 10.53 -5.83 -1.79
C SER A 63 11.72 -4.90 -1.58
N PHE A 64 12.49 -5.13 -0.53
CA PHE A 64 13.74 -4.41 -0.26
C PHE A 64 14.88 -5.41 -0.24
N SER A 65 15.85 -5.25 -1.13
CA SER A 65 17.07 -6.06 -1.11
C SER A 65 18.09 -5.51 -0.12
N ASP A 66 18.07 -4.20 0.09
CA ASP A 66 18.86 -3.46 1.07
C ASP A 66 18.15 -2.11 1.40
N ALA A 67 18.83 -1.20 2.10
CA ALA A 67 18.26 0.08 2.52
C ALA A 67 18.00 1.10 1.38
N GLU A 68 18.61 0.89 0.22
CA GLU A 68 18.55 1.75 -0.97
C GLU A 68 17.75 1.10 -2.11
N THR A 69 17.84 -0.22 -2.23
CA THR A 69 17.30 -1.00 -3.34
C THR A 69 15.91 -1.54 -3.00
N LYS A 70 14.90 -0.96 -3.66
CA LYS A 70 13.49 -1.35 -3.54
C LYS A 70 12.90 -1.72 -4.90
N GLU A 71 12.06 -2.76 -4.93
CA GLU A 71 11.39 -3.25 -6.13
C GLU A 71 9.90 -3.48 -5.86
N ALA A 72 9.04 -2.88 -6.66
CA ALA A 72 7.61 -3.16 -6.62
C ALA A 72 7.28 -4.32 -7.58
N LYS A 73 6.67 -5.37 -7.04
CA LYS A 73 6.21 -6.54 -7.82
C LYS A 73 4.70 -6.47 -7.94
N ILE A 74 4.21 -6.27 -9.16
CA ILE A 74 2.77 -6.19 -9.47
C ILE A 74 2.21 -7.59 -9.72
N PHE A 75 0.99 -7.84 -9.25
CA PHE A 75 0.25 -9.05 -9.52
C PHE A 75 -1.26 -8.77 -9.65
N HIS A 76 -1.95 -9.66 -10.36
CA HIS A 76 -3.37 -9.54 -10.69
C HIS A 76 -4.21 -10.55 -9.90
N ALA A 77 -5.52 -10.34 -9.89
CA ALA A 77 -6.44 -11.34 -9.38
C ALA A 77 -6.38 -12.58 -10.27
N VAL A 78 -6.48 -13.76 -9.66
CA VAL A 78 -6.70 -14.99 -10.43
C VAL A 78 -8.02 -14.91 -11.19
N PRO A 79 -8.16 -15.60 -12.34
CA PRO A 79 -9.44 -15.68 -13.04
C PRO A 79 -10.56 -16.15 -12.12
N ASP A 80 -11.78 -15.67 -12.36
CA ASP A 80 -12.95 -16.06 -11.56
C ASP A 80 -13.19 -17.58 -11.56
N SER A 81 -12.80 -18.29 -12.62
CA SER A 81 -12.86 -19.75 -12.73
C SER A 81 -11.92 -20.50 -11.79
N GLU A 82 -10.81 -19.88 -11.39
CA GLU A 82 -9.78 -20.45 -10.50
C GLU A 82 -9.92 -19.96 -9.05
N ARG A 83 -10.94 -19.13 -8.79
CA ARG A 83 -11.14 -18.51 -7.49
C ARG A 83 -11.59 -19.55 -6.46
N VAL A 84 -10.83 -19.62 -5.37
CA VAL A 84 -11.21 -20.40 -4.18
C VAL A 84 -11.93 -19.48 -3.18
N ILE A 85 -13.18 -19.81 -2.82
CA ILE A 85 -13.90 -19.13 -1.75
C ILE A 85 -13.53 -19.83 -0.43
N PRO A 86 -12.82 -19.18 0.49
CA PRO A 86 -12.49 -19.80 1.77
C PRO A 86 -13.77 -20.04 2.59
N PRO A 87 -13.85 -21.14 3.35
CA PRO A 87 -14.96 -21.38 4.26
C PRO A 87 -15.05 -20.25 5.29
N ARG A 88 -16.28 -19.84 5.63
CA ARG A 88 -16.52 -18.82 6.66
C ARG A 88 -15.97 -19.31 8.00
N THR A 89 -14.84 -18.73 8.41
CA THR A 89 -14.30 -18.92 9.75
C THR A 89 -14.47 -17.60 10.49
N THR A 90 -15.33 -17.59 11.50
CA THR A 90 -15.43 -16.47 12.44
C THR A 90 -14.19 -16.50 13.33
N THR A 91 -13.25 -15.58 13.11
CA THR A 91 -12.12 -15.39 14.01
C THR A 91 -12.61 -14.66 15.27
N PRO A 92 -12.37 -15.20 16.48
CA PRO A 92 -12.86 -14.60 17.71
C PRO A 92 -12.26 -13.23 18.03
N TYR A 93 -11.18 -12.83 17.33
CA TYR A 93 -10.49 -11.55 17.54
C TYR A 93 -11.25 -10.32 17.02
N PHE A 94 -12.24 -10.50 16.13
CA PHE A 94 -13.05 -9.39 15.59
C PHE A 94 -14.47 -9.36 16.18
N LEU A 95 -14.67 -9.98 17.34
CA LEU A 95 -15.91 -9.90 18.14
C LEU A 95 -15.74 -8.95 19.32
#